data_AF-A0A356QIA8-F1
#
_entry.id   AF-A0A356QIA8-F1
#
_cell.length_a   1.000
_cell.length_b   1.000
_cell.length_c   1.000
_cell.angle_alpha   90.00
_cell.angle_beta   90.00
_cell.angle_gamma   90.00
#
_symmetry.space_group_name_H-M   'P 1'
#
loop_
_entity.id
_entity.type
_entity.pdbx_description
1 polymer ?
#
loop_
_entity_poly.entity_id
_entity_poly.type
_entity_poly.pdbx_seq_one_letter_code
_entity_poly.pdbx_strand_id
1 'polypeptide(L)' 'MNSPKRYSPEVRERAVRLVLEQQGEYPSKWAAICSIASK' A
#
# COMPACT_ATOMS: atom_id res chain seq x y z
N MET A 1 11.17 -9.86 24.37
CA MET A 1 11.57 -10.02 22.95
C MET A 1 10.44 -10.82 22.30
N ASN A 2 9.73 -10.44 21.25
CA ASN A 2 10.02 -9.61 20.09
C ASN A 2 8.64 -9.22 19.52
N SER A 3 8.12 -8.02 19.79
CA SER A 3 6.85 -7.59 19.21
C SER A 3 7.07 -7.39 17.72
N PRO A 4 6.37 -8.12 16.82
CA PRO A 4 6.56 -7.91 15.40
C PRO A 4 6.10 -6.49 15.09
N LYS A 5 7.06 -5.59 14.85
CA LYS A 5 6.87 -4.23 14.31
C LYS A 5 6.36 -4.28 12.86
N ARG A 6 5.43 -5.19 12.56
CA ARG A 6 4.87 -5.44 11.24
C ARG A 6 3.44 -4.92 11.27
N TYR A 7 3.07 -4.20 10.22
CA TYR A 7 1.68 -3.86 9.97
C TYR A 7 0.81 -5.11 9.99
N SER A 8 -0.41 -4.98 10.50
CA SER A 8 -1.41 -6.06 10.50
C SER A 8 -1.57 -6.62 9.09
N PRO A 9 -1.81 -7.94 8.94
CA PRO A 9 -2.00 -8.57 7.63
C PRO A 9 -3.12 -7.89 6.83
N GLU A 10 -4.20 -7.49 7.49
CA GLU A 10 -5.33 -6.76 6.88
C GLU A 10 -4.90 -5.42 6.27
N VAL A 11 -4.01 -4.68 6.96
CA VAL A 11 -3.47 -3.40 6.47
C VAL A 11 -2.61 -3.63 5.24
N ARG A 12 -1.82 -4.71 5.22
CA ARG A 12 -0.98 -5.07 4.07
C ARG A 12 -1.83 -5.47 2.87
N GLU A 13 -2.82 -6.33 3.07
CA GLU A 13 -3.72 -6.76 1.99
C GLU A 13 -4.54 -5.59 1.44
N ARG A 14 -5.03 -4.70 2.31
CA ARG A 14 -5.71 -3.47 1.91
C ARG A 14 -4.80 -2.56 1.11
N ALA A 15 -3.56 -2.34 1.55
CA ALA A 15 -2.60 -1.50 0.83
C ALA A 15 -2.28 -2.07 -0.56
N VAL A 16 -2.10 -3.39 -0.67
CA VAL A 16 -1.86 -4.07 -1.97
C VAL A 16 -3.08 -3.93 -2.88
N ARG A 17 -4.30 -4.14 -2.36
CA ARG A 17 -5.53 -3.98 -3.15
C ARG A 17 -5.66 -2.56 -3.69
N LEU A 18 -5.45 -1.54 -2.84
CA LEU A 18 -5.52 -0.14 -3.25
C LEU A 18 -4.49 0.20 -4.34
N VAL A 19 -3.26 -0.31 -4.23
CA VAL A 19 -2.24 -0.09 -5.26
C VAL A 19 -2.65 -0.71 -6.60
N LEU A 20 -3.23 -1.91 -6.58
CA LEU A 20 -3.71 -2.59 -7.79
C LEU A 20 -4.92 -1.86 -8.41
N GLU A 21 -5.82 -1.34 -7.59
CA GLU A 21 -6.98 -0.56 -8.04
C GLU A 21 -6.55 0.76 -8.70
N GLN A 22 -5.55 1.45 -8.12
CA GLN A 22 -5.08 2.74 -8.63
C GLN A 22 -3.93 2.66 -9.65
N GLN A 23 -3.38 1.49 -9.95
CA GLN A 23 -2.23 1.38 -10.85
C GLN A 23 -2.48 1.90 -12.27
N GLY A 24 -3.75 1.96 -12.72
CA GLY A 24 -4.14 2.49 -14.02
C GLY A 24 -4.26 4.03 -14.05
N GLU A 25 -4.42 4.65 -12.89
CA GLU A 25 -4.61 6.10 -12.74
C GLU A 25 -3.28 6.86 -12.63
N TYR A 26 -2.17 6.14 -12.43
CA TYR A 26 -0.85 6.74 -12.24
C TYR A 26 0.15 6.28 -13.31
N PRO A 27 1.06 7.17 -13.76
CA PRO A 27 2.06 6.84 -14.76
C PRO A 27 3.11 5.83 -14.27
N SER A 28 3.15 5.55 -12.96
CA SER A 28 4.04 4.53 -12.39
C SER A 28 3.42 3.92 -11.12
N LYS A 29 3.79 2.67 -10.83
CA LYS A 29 3.43 2.00 -9.57
C LYS A 29 3.95 2.76 -8.34
N TRP A 30 5.13 3.38 -8.47
CA TRP A 30 5.70 4.20 -7.40
C TRP A 30 4.83 5.42 -7.10
N ALA A 31 4.33 6.11 -8.13
CA ALA A 31 3.42 7.25 -7.96
C ALA A 31 2.09 6.82 -7.30
N ALA A 32 1.53 5.66 -7.66
CA ALA A 32 0.36 5.10 -6.99
C ALA A 32 0.63 4.83 -5.50
N ILE A 33 1.76 4.19 -5.18
CA ILE A 33 2.15 3.89 -3.79
C ILE A 33 2.35 5.18 -2.98
N CYS A 34 3.06 6.18 -3.53
CA CYS A 34 3.26 7.46 -2.83
C CYS A 34 1.94 8.21 -2.58
N SER A 35 1.02 8.18 -3.55
CA SER A 35 -0.31 8.76 -3.40
C SER A 35 -1.09 8.07 -2.28
N ILE A 36 -1.14 6.74 -2.27
CA ILE A 36 -1.84 5.94 -1.24
C ILE A 36 -1.20 6.11 0.15
N ALA A 37 0.14 6.20 0.22
CA ALA A 37 0.85 6.41 1.48
C ALA A 37 0.68 7.83 2.04
N SER A 38 0.35 8.80 1.18
CA SER A 38 0.12 10.19 1.57
C SER A 38 -1.35 10.51 1.85
N LYS A 39 -2.25 9.52 1.66
CA LYS A 39 -3.70 9.64 1.77
C LYS A 39 -4.21 9.06 3.08
#